data_AF-A0A0D7B6Z1-F1
#
_entry.id   AF-A0A0D7B6Z1-F1
#
_cell.length_a   1.000
_cell.length_b   1.000
_cell.length_c   1.000
_cell.angle_alpha   90.00
_cell.angle_beta   90.00
_cell.angle_gamma   90.00
#
_symmetry.space_group_name_H-M   'P 1'
#
loop_
_entity.id
_entity.type
_entity.pdbx_description
1 polymer ?
#
loop_
_entity_poly.entity_id
_entity_poly.type
_entity_poly.pdbx_seq_one_letter_code
_entity_poly.pdbx_strand_id
1 'polypeptide(L)'
;KRNTDETDIMYMIKWLYDRKMKICLTDYAGKTREELLRFVATFHAAFCHDVEFCTYLKEAMYERDWNQMLKTSPLEMETNLLP
;
A
#
# COMPACT_ATOMS: atom_id res chain seq x y z
N LYS A 1 0.35 0.38 19.27
CA LYS A 1 -0.79 0.55 18.34
C LYS A 1 -0.35 0.57 16.86
N ARG A 2 0.84 1.04 16.47
CA ARG A 2 1.30 0.94 15.06
C ARG A 2 1.40 -0.49 14.52
N ASN A 3 1.92 -1.43 15.30
CA ASN A 3 2.08 -2.82 14.84
C ASN A 3 0.75 -3.51 14.48
N THR A 4 -0.37 -3.13 15.10
CA THR A 4 -1.67 -3.73 14.79
C THR A 4 -2.17 -3.25 13.44
N ASP A 5 -2.06 -1.95 13.16
CA ASP A 5 -2.58 -1.35 11.92
C ASP A 5 -1.81 -1.85 10.67
N GLU A 6 -0.49 -1.99 10.77
CA GLU A 6 0.34 -2.56 9.69
C GLU A 6 0.02 -4.03 9.43
N THR A 7 -0.09 -4.81 10.50
CA THR A 7 -0.45 -6.24 10.42
C THR A 7 -1.82 -6.42 9.79
N ASP A 8 -2.80 -5.59 10.16
CA ASP A 8 -4.16 -5.63 9.61
C ASP A 8 -4.15 -5.31 8.10
N ILE A 9 -3.35 -4.33 7.67
CA ILE A 9 -3.19 -3.99 6.25
C ILE A 9 -2.56 -5.16 5.47
N MET A 10 -1.51 -5.78 6.01
CA MET A 10 -0.88 -6.95 5.39
C MET A 10 -1.87 -8.11 5.26
N TYR A 11 -2.65 -8.39 6.31
CA TYR A 11 -3.70 -9.42 6.28
C TYR A 11 -4.78 -9.08 5.25
N MET A 12 -5.22 -7.83 5.15
CA MET A 12 -6.21 -7.41 4.18
C MET A 12 -5.70 -7.58 2.74
N ILE A 13 -4.45 -7.21 2.47
CA ILE A 13 -3.82 -7.38 1.15
C ILE A 13 -3.72 -8.87 0.80
N LYS A 14 -3.29 -9.71 1.74
CA LYS A 14 -3.28 -11.16 1.55
C LYS A 14 -4.68 -11.71 1.29
N TRP A 15 -5.68 -11.26 2.04
CA TRP A 15 -7.07 -11.69 1.90
C TRP A 15 -7.66 -11.35 0.53
N LEU A 16 -7.30 -10.18 -0.02
CA LEU A 16 -7.66 -9.75 -1.38
C LEU A 16 -6.97 -10.62 -2.42
N TYR A 17 -5.66 -10.87 -2.25
CA TYR A 17 -4.89 -11.76 -3.11
C TYR A 17 -5.49 -13.17 -3.18
N ASP A 18 -5.74 -13.79 -2.01
CA ASP A 18 -6.28 -15.16 -1.93
C ASP A 18 -7.66 -15.27 -2.60
N ARG A 19 -8.43 -14.18 -2.64
CA ARG A 19 -9.74 -14.09 -3.31
C ARG A 19 -9.69 -13.59 -4.75
N LYS A 20 -8.50 -13.29 -5.29
CA LYS A 20 -8.30 -12.69 -6.62
C LYS A 20 -9.07 -11.37 -6.78
N MET A 21 -9.23 -10.63 -5.70
CA MET A 21 -9.87 -9.32 -5.68
C MET A 21 -8.85 -8.21 -5.84
N LYS A 22 -9.30 -7.07 -6.37
CA LYS A 22 -8.46 -5.89 -6.58
C LYS A 22 -8.79 -4.78 -5.60
N ILE A 23 -7.79 -4.03 -5.19
CA ILE A 23 -7.94 -2.78 -4.44
C ILE A 23 -8.51 -1.74 -5.40
N CYS A 24 -9.73 -1.28 -5.12
CA CYS A 24 -10.39 -0.22 -5.89
C CYS A 24 -10.16 1.13 -5.21
N LEU A 25 -9.06 1.82 -5.58
CA LEU A 25 -8.72 3.12 -4.98
C LEU A 25 -9.72 4.23 -5.33
N THR A 26 -10.49 4.07 -6.40
CA THR A 26 -11.47 5.06 -6.87
C THR A 26 -12.72 5.14 -5.99
N ASP A 27 -13.03 4.08 -5.25
CA ASP A 27 -14.24 4.00 -4.43
C ASP A 27 -14.03 4.60 -3.02
N TYR A 28 -12.80 5.03 -2.72
CA TYR A 28 -12.46 5.60 -1.43
C TYR A 28 -12.90 7.07 -1.34
N ALA A 29 -13.93 7.33 -0.53
CA ALA A 29 -14.36 8.69 -0.22
C ALA A 29 -13.39 9.34 0.79
N GLY A 30 -12.71 10.41 0.38
CA GLY A 30 -11.96 11.30 1.29
C GLY A 30 -10.51 11.56 0.91
N LYS A 31 -9.93 10.79 -0.04
CA LYS A 31 -8.62 11.07 -0.64
C LYS A 31 -8.68 10.83 -2.13
N THR A 32 -7.92 11.60 -2.88
CA THR A 32 -7.73 11.36 -4.31
C THR A 32 -6.95 10.07 -4.52
N ARG A 33 -7.10 9.47 -5.71
CA ARG A 33 -6.31 8.29 -6.12
C ARG A 33 -4.79 8.56 -5.97
N GLU A 34 -4.34 9.76 -6.31
CA GLU A 34 -2.93 10.13 -6.25
C GLU A 34 -2.40 10.17 -4.81
N GLU A 35 -3.18 10.73 -3.88
CA GLU A 35 -2.82 10.72 -2.46
C GLU A 35 -2.76 9.29 -1.93
N LEU A 36 -3.74 8.45 -2.26
CA LEU A 36 -3.74 7.04 -1.86
C LEU A 36 -2.53 6.28 -2.41
N LEU A 37 -2.14 6.53 -3.66
CA LEU A 37 -0.96 5.91 -4.27
C LEU A 37 0.33 6.30 -3.53
N ARG A 38 0.42 7.51 -2.96
CA ARG A 38 1.56 7.89 -2.11
C ARG A 38 1.61 7.08 -0.81
N PHE A 39 0.46 6.81 -0.18
CA PHE A 39 0.40 5.92 0.99
C PHE A 39 0.81 4.50 0.64
N VAL A 40 0.32 3.96 -0.49
CA VAL A 40 0.71 2.64 -0.96
C VAL A 40 2.20 2.59 -1.30
N ALA A 41 2.76 3.63 -1.92
CA ALA A 41 4.19 3.74 -2.20
C ALA A 41 5.03 3.75 -0.91
N THR A 42 4.60 4.49 0.12
CA THR A 42 5.25 4.47 1.44
C THR A 42 5.21 3.09 2.07
N PHE A 43 4.06 2.41 2.02
CA PHE A 43 3.93 1.07 2.58
C PHE A 43 4.77 0.05 1.80
N HIS A 44 4.73 0.07 0.47
CA HIS A 44 5.56 -0.76 -0.38
C HIS A 44 7.06 -0.53 -0.12
N ALA A 45 7.50 0.72 0.04
CA ALA A 45 8.89 1.03 0.37
C ALA A 45 9.30 0.46 1.75
N ALA A 46 8.44 0.59 2.77
CA ALA A 46 8.70 0.06 4.11
C ALA A 46 8.86 -1.46 4.14
N PHE A 47 8.14 -2.18 3.27
CA PHE A 47 8.14 -3.65 3.19
C PHE A 47 8.79 -4.20 1.92
N CYS A 48 9.62 -3.41 1.23
CA CYS A 48 10.21 -3.82 -0.06
C CYS A 48 11.11 -5.06 0.02
N HIS A 49 11.60 -5.41 1.21
CA HIS A 49 12.38 -6.62 1.46
C HIS A 49 11.51 -7.86 1.70
N ASP A 50 10.22 -7.69 1.97
CA ASP A 50 9.27 -8.79 2.08
C ASP A 50 8.72 -9.13 0.68
N VAL A 51 9.35 -10.12 0.05
CA VAL A 51 9.03 -10.57 -1.31
C VAL A 51 7.60 -11.11 -1.40
N GLU A 52 7.13 -11.79 -0.35
CA GLU A 52 5.81 -12.39 -0.32
C GLU A 52 4.74 -11.29 -0.27
N PHE A 53 4.91 -10.33 0.64
CA PHE A 53 4.04 -9.16 0.73
C PHE A 53 4.02 -8.36 -0.57
N CYS A 54 5.19 -8.07 -1.15
CA CYS A 54 5.28 -7.33 -2.41
C CYS A 54 4.53 -8.04 -3.55
N THR A 55 4.58 -9.37 -3.57
CA THR A 55 3.84 -10.19 -4.55
C THR A 55 2.33 -10.05 -4.32
N TYR A 56 1.86 -10.19 -3.08
CA TYR A 56 0.44 -10.03 -2.75
C TYR A 56 -0.07 -8.63 -3.09
N LEU A 57 0.69 -7.59 -2.77
CA LEU A 57 0.31 -6.21 -3.05
C LEU A 57 0.23 -5.96 -4.56
N LYS A 58 1.23 -6.40 -5.33
CA LYS A 58 1.22 -6.27 -6.80
C LYS A 58 -0.01 -6.94 -7.41
N GLU A 59 -0.31 -8.16 -6.98
CA GLU A 59 -1.45 -8.93 -7.48
C GLU A 59 -2.80 -8.41 -6.97
N ALA A 60 -2.84 -7.77 -5.80
CA ALA A 60 -4.05 -7.10 -5.30
C ALA A 60 -4.30 -5.75 -5.98
N MET A 61 -3.34 -5.16 -6.70
CA MET A 61 -3.52 -3.90 -7.42
C MET A 61 -3.92 -4.11 -8.88
N TYR A 62 -4.59 -3.10 -9.45
CA TYR A 62 -4.71 -2.99 -10.91
C TYR A 62 -3.34 -2.61 -11.50
N GLU A 63 -3.02 -3.14 -12.68
CA GLU A 63 -1.73 -2.92 -13.33
C GLU A 63 -1.41 -1.41 -13.51
N ARG A 64 -2.42 -0.63 -13.90
CA ARG A 64 -2.29 0.83 -14.03
C ARG A 64 -1.87 1.49 -12.72
N ASP A 65 -2.50 1.10 -11.61
CA ASP A 65 -2.24 1.68 -10.29
C ASP A 65 -0.89 1.22 -9.75
N TRP A 66 -0.52 -0.04 -9.97
CA TRP A 66 0.82 -0.54 -9.63
C TRP A 66 1.92 0.24 -10.36
N ASN A 67 1.79 0.40 -11.68
CA ASN A 67 2.75 1.14 -12.49
C ASN A 67 2.82 2.62 -12.10
N GLN A 68 1.70 3.23 -11.72
CA GLN A 68 1.68 4.60 -11.22
C GLN A 68 2.31 4.70 -9.83
N MET A 69 2.05 3.74 -8.94
CA MET A 69 2.63 3.68 -7.59
C MET A 69 4.15 3.60 -7.65
N LEU A 70 4.72 2.77 -8.54
CA LEU A 70 6.19 2.66 -8.71
C LEU A 70 6.85 3.97 -9.17
N LYS A 71 6.10 4.87 -9.81
CA LYS A 71 6.57 6.20 -10.24
C LYS A 71 6.25 7.29 -9.22
N THR A 72 5.46 6.96 -8.20
CA THR A 72 5.01 7.89 -7.18
C THR A 72 6.03 7.92 -6.06
N SER A 73 6.52 9.11 -5.72
CA SER A 73 7.38 9.25 -4.54
C SER A 73 6.60 8.87 -3.29
N PRO A 74 7.17 8.03 -2.40
CA PRO A 74 6.64 7.85 -1.06
C PRO A 74 6.41 9.20 -0.38
N LEU A 75 5.45 9.24 0.54
CA LEU A 75 5.37 10.34 1.48
C LEU A 75 6.72 10.45 2.19
N GLU A 76 7.25 11.67 2.25
CA GLU A 76 8.32 11.99 3.20
C GLU A 76 7.76 11.64 4.57
N MET A 77 8.23 10.53 5.15
CA MET A 77 8.08 10.36 6.58
C MET A 77 8.91 11.49 7.16
N GLU A 78 8.27 12.59 7.56
CA GLU A 78 8.90 13.49 8.50
C GLU A 78 9.40 12.59 9.63
N THR A 79 10.72 12.49 9.75
CA THR A 79 11.42 12.06 10.96
C THR A 79 11.13 13.09 12.06
N ASN A 80 9.85 13.22 12.42
CA ASN A 80 9.37 13.96 13.56
C ASN A 80 8.70 12.94 14.47
N LEU A 81 9.44 12.63 15.53
CA LEU A 81 9.04 12.03 16.81
C LEU A 81 9.84 10.77 17.13
N LEU A 82 11.08 10.98 17.56
CA LEU A 82 11.47 10.62 18.92
C LEU A 82 12.41 11.71 19.47
N PRO A 83 12.08 12.39 20.59
CA PRO A 83 13.12 12.95 21.46
C PRO A 83 13.93 11.84 22.14
#